data_AF-A0A202DEH1-F1
#
_entry.id   AF-A0A202DEH1-F1
#
_cell.length_a   1.000
_cell.length_b   1.000
_cell.length_c   1.000
_cell.angle_alpha   90.00
_cell.angle_beta   90.00
_cell.angle_gamma   90.00
#
_symmetry.space_group_name_H-M   'P 1'
#
loop_
_entity.id
_entity.type
_entity.pdbx_description
1 polymer ?
#
loop_
_entity_poly.entity_id
_entity_poly.type
_entity_poly.pdbx_seq_one_letter_code
_entity_poly.pdbx_strand_id
1 'polypeptide(L)'
;MQKLLILTCCIALLVTTGCELDESDSSTETTDATTDTATDEPSVAAISWLGPNLSGATVDGTLNSVSVSGGYITLDYSVEWSSAVPSGMSTEMIGMACMFRYINGTLTGGKFEWVQPGQTLKLTDNIESGYNGHTVPESGETVYFCMADVDGTKRTPLVSTTW
;
A
#
# COMPACT_ATOMS: atom_id res chain seq x y z
N MET A 1 -30.70 -6.61 -37.61
CA MET A 1 -29.78 -7.60 -38.21
C MET A 1 -28.57 -7.71 -37.30
N GLN A 2 -28.56 -8.73 -36.44
CA GLN A 2 -27.61 -8.91 -35.34
C GLN A 2 -26.56 -9.93 -35.78
N LYS A 3 -25.29 -9.53 -35.89
CA LYS A 3 -24.17 -10.44 -36.15
C LYS A 3 -23.63 -10.94 -34.82
N LEU A 4 -23.93 -12.20 -34.51
CA LEU A 4 -23.42 -12.96 -33.40
C LEU A 4 -22.00 -13.46 -33.75
N LEU A 5 -20.96 -12.90 -33.14
CA LEU A 5 -19.59 -13.41 -33.26
C LEU A 5 -19.34 -14.42 -32.13
N ILE A 6 -19.24 -15.70 -32.49
CA ILE A 6 -18.81 -16.79 -31.61
C ILE A 6 -17.29 -16.81 -31.67
N LEU A 7 -16.63 -16.34 -30.61
CA LEU A 7 -15.18 -16.44 -30.45
C LEU A 7 -14.87 -17.66 -29.57
N THR A 8 -14.68 -18.80 -30.21
CA THR A 8 -14.16 -20.02 -29.59
C THR A 8 -12.66 -19.84 -29.38
N CYS A 9 -12.22 -19.55 -28.16
CA CYS A 9 -10.80 -19.54 -27.83
C CYS A 9 -10.41 -20.89 -27.21
N CYS A 10 -9.51 -21.58 -27.90
CA CYS A 10 -9.02 -22.91 -27.59
C CYS A 10 -8.27 -22.93 -26.24
N ILE A 11 -8.69 -23.82 -25.35
CA ILE A 11 -7.94 -24.24 -24.17
C ILE A 11 -6.78 -25.11 -24.65
N ALA A 12 -5.56 -24.57 -24.61
CA ALA A 12 -4.33 -25.35 -24.75
C ALA A 12 -3.89 -25.81 -23.35
N LEU A 13 -4.29 -27.02 -22.99
CA LEU A 13 -3.84 -27.73 -21.79
C LEU A 13 -2.41 -28.24 -22.06
N LEU A 14 -1.39 -27.58 -21.53
CA LEU A 14 -0.03 -28.10 -21.54
C LEU A 14 0.24 -28.84 -20.23
N VAL A 15 0.17 -30.17 -20.28
CA VAL A 15 0.64 -31.09 -19.24
C VAL A 15 2.13 -31.33 -19.51
N THR A 16 3.00 -30.81 -18.65
CA THR A 16 4.42 -31.21 -18.62
C THR A 16 4.69 -31.97 -17.34
N THR A 17 4.77 -33.29 -17.50
CA THR A 17 5.24 -34.26 -16.52
C THR A 17 6.76 -34.44 -16.69
N GLY A 18 7.51 -34.42 -15.58
CA GLY A 18 8.91 -34.84 -15.50
C GLY A 18 9.52 -34.28 -14.21
N CYS A 19 9.70 -35.09 -13.15
CA CYS A 19 10.93 -35.86 -12.84
C CYS A 19 12.14 -34.92 -12.74
N GLU A 20 12.92 -34.86 -11.67
CA GLU A 20 13.46 -35.94 -10.83
C GLU A 20 13.69 -35.43 -9.40
N LEU A 21 13.49 -36.32 -8.42
CA LEU A 21 13.81 -36.11 -7.01
C LEU A 21 15.31 -36.37 -6.82
N ASP A 22 16.08 -35.33 -6.54
CA ASP A 22 17.43 -35.45 -5.98
C ASP A 22 17.33 -35.15 -4.48
N GLU A 23 17.53 -36.19 -3.67
CA GLU A 23 17.59 -36.10 -2.21
C GLU A 23 19.00 -35.71 -1.78
N SER A 24 19.31 -34.42 -1.87
CA SER A 24 20.52 -33.85 -1.29
C SER A 24 20.21 -33.34 0.12
N ASP A 25 20.48 -34.19 1.11
CA ASP A 25 20.43 -33.88 2.55
C ASP A 25 21.53 -32.87 2.90
N SER A 26 21.18 -31.58 2.91
CA SER A 26 22.07 -30.49 3.30
C SER A 26 21.52 -29.85 4.58
N SER A 27 22.12 -30.24 5.69
CA SER A 27 21.85 -29.68 7.01
C SER A 27 22.39 -28.25 7.05
N THR A 28 21.60 -27.27 6.62
CA THR A 28 21.87 -25.86 6.86
C THR A 28 21.45 -25.50 8.27
N GLU A 29 22.46 -25.23 9.09
CA GLU A 29 22.36 -24.58 10.38
C GLU A 29 21.62 -23.24 10.19
N THR A 30 20.33 -23.22 10.55
CA THR A 30 19.48 -22.02 10.59
C THR A 30 20.02 -21.10 11.68
N THR A 31 20.98 -20.27 11.30
CA THR A 31 21.33 -19.08 12.06
C THR A 31 20.15 -18.14 11.86
N ASP A 32 19.28 -18.03 12.87
CA ASP A 32 18.29 -16.95 13.01
C ASP A 32 19.06 -15.63 13.14
N ALA A 33 19.59 -15.16 12.01
CA ALA A 33 20.00 -13.79 11.84
C ALA A 33 18.72 -12.97 11.74
N THR A 34 18.15 -12.61 12.90
CA THR A 34 17.26 -11.47 13.02
C THR A 34 18.07 -10.25 12.60
N THR A 35 18.17 -10.06 11.29
CA THR A 35 18.74 -8.88 10.68
C THR A 35 17.71 -7.82 10.97
N ASP A 36 17.89 -7.18 12.12
CA ASP A 36 17.25 -5.93 12.51
C ASP A 36 17.76 -4.90 11.50
N THR A 37 17.24 -5.02 10.28
CA THR A 37 17.45 -4.10 9.20
C THR A 37 16.61 -2.93 9.64
N ALA A 38 17.23 -2.07 10.47
CA ALA A 38 16.88 -0.67 10.58
C ALA A 38 17.04 -0.10 9.16
N THR A 39 16.09 -0.46 8.33
CA THR A 39 15.90 0.08 7.00
C THR A 39 15.64 1.53 7.30
N ASP A 40 16.55 2.41 6.89
CA ASP A 40 16.50 3.85 7.18
C ASP A 40 15.12 4.38 6.77
N GLU A 41 14.17 4.33 7.71
CA GLU A 41 12.80 4.76 7.47
C GLU A 41 12.91 6.25 7.16
N PRO A 42 12.42 6.70 6.00
CA PRO A 42 12.56 8.09 5.64
C PRO A 42 11.87 8.94 6.70
N SER A 43 12.59 9.94 7.21
CA SER A 43 12.06 10.82 8.25
C SER A 43 10.80 11.51 7.75
N VAL A 44 9.68 11.27 8.45
CA VAL A 44 8.37 11.90 8.14
C VAL A 44 8.43 13.42 8.20
N ALA A 45 9.38 13.99 8.96
CA ALA A 45 9.63 15.42 9.02
C ALA A 45 10.22 15.99 7.72
N ALA A 46 10.84 15.16 6.87
CA ALA A 46 11.45 15.57 5.61
C ALA A 46 10.51 15.39 4.39
N ILE A 47 9.28 14.92 4.60
CA ILE A 47 8.30 14.69 3.53
C ILE A 47 7.76 16.01 3.00
N SER A 48 7.66 16.12 1.68
CA SER A 48 6.88 17.16 1.00
C SER A 48 5.41 16.72 0.93
N TRP A 49 4.57 17.34 1.78
CA TRP A 49 3.18 16.93 1.97
C TRP A 49 2.22 17.48 0.91
N LEU A 50 1.46 16.59 0.31
CA LEU A 50 0.33 16.86 -0.57
C LEU A 50 -0.98 16.74 0.25
N GLY A 51 -1.53 17.88 0.65
CA GLY A 51 -2.70 17.94 1.53
C GLY A 51 -2.33 18.16 3.00
N PRO A 52 -3.00 17.48 3.97
CA PRO A 52 -2.70 17.64 5.39
C PRO A 52 -1.23 17.32 5.70
N ASN A 53 -0.58 18.19 6.49
CA ASN A 53 0.79 17.99 6.93
C ASN A 53 0.80 17.18 8.23
N LEU A 54 1.39 15.99 8.20
CA LEU A 54 1.45 15.07 9.35
C LEU A 54 2.86 14.96 9.95
N SER A 55 3.75 15.93 9.70
CA SER A 55 5.12 15.92 10.23
C SER A 55 5.20 15.92 11.76
N GLY A 56 4.13 16.35 12.45
CA GLY A 56 3.99 16.32 13.90
C GLY A 56 3.16 15.16 14.45
N ALA A 57 2.69 14.24 13.60
CA ALA A 57 1.85 13.13 14.04
C ALA A 57 2.66 12.10 14.84
N THR A 58 2.08 11.63 15.95
CA THR A 58 2.69 10.61 16.81
C THR A 58 2.45 9.23 16.20
N VAL A 59 3.44 8.34 16.28
CA VAL A 59 3.25 6.95 15.85
C VAL A 59 2.38 6.23 16.89
N ASP A 60 1.20 5.77 16.47
CA ASP A 60 0.22 5.07 17.29
C ASP A 60 -0.53 4.05 16.43
N GLY A 61 -0.28 2.76 16.64
CA GLY A 61 -0.80 1.66 15.81
C GLY A 61 0.21 1.13 14.79
N THR A 62 -0.25 0.21 13.94
CA THR A 62 0.64 -0.52 13.01
C THR A 62 -0.01 -0.67 11.64
N LEU A 63 0.78 -0.49 10.60
CA LEU A 63 0.51 -0.96 9.23
C LEU A 63 1.49 -2.12 9.03
N ASN A 64 1.00 -3.34 8.99
CA ASN A 64 1.82 -4.56 8.96
C ASN A 64 2.37 -4.80 7.55
N SER A 65 1.52 -4.62 6.53
CA SER A 65 1.89 -4.80 5.13
C SER A 65 0.98 -4.00 4.20
N VAL A 66 1.49 -3.74 2.99
CA VAL A 66 0.73 -3.16 1.88
C VAL A 66 1.03 -3.96 0.62
N SER A 67 0.00 -4.20 -0.20
CA SER A 67 0.18 -4.77 -1.54
C SER A 67 -0.60 -3.97 -2.57
N VAL A 68 -0.04 -3.85 -3.77
CA VAL A 68 -0.65 -3.20 -4.93
C VAL A 68 -0.87 -4.26 -6.01
N SER A 69 -2.10 -4.44 -6.45
CA SER A 69 -2.42 -5.41 -7.51
C SER A 69 -3.76 -5.08 -8.18
N GLY A 70 -3.78 -5.12 -9.51
CA GLY A 70 -5.02 -5.06 -10.29
C GLY A 70 -5.86 -3.79 -10.08
N GLY A 71 -5.22 -2.63 -9.85
CA GLY A 71 -5.91 -1.36 -9.56
C GLY A 71 -6.38 -1.23 -8.11
N TYR A 72 -5.93 -2.13 -7.23
CA TYR A 72 -6.24 -2.09 -5.81
C TYR A 72 -4.99 -1.99 -4.95
N ILE A 73 -5.17 -1.36 -3.79
CA ILE A 73 -4.22 -1.31 -2.68
C ILE A 73 -4.87 -2.03 -1.51
N THR A 74 -4.22 -3.07 -0.99
CA THR A 74 -4.64 -3.77 0.23
C THR A 74 -3.76 -3.33 1.39
N LEU A 75 -4.39 -2.83 2.45
CA LEU A 75 -3.78 -2.35 3.68
C LEU A 75 -4.06 -3.35 4.81
N ASP A 76 -3.02 -3.94 5.37
CA ASP A 76 -3.10 -4.78 6.58
C ASP A 76 -2.65 -3.92 7.77
N TYR A 77 -3.59 -3.50 8.61
CA TYR A 77 -3.34 -2.58 9.72
C TYR A 77 -4.03 -3.01 11.00
N SER A 78 -3.47 -2.55 12.12
CA SER A 78 -4.01 -2.69 13.47
C SER A 78 -3.94 -1.33 14.15
N VAL A 79 -5.08 -0.62 14.21
CA VAL A 79 -5.20 0.69 14.85
C VAL A 79 -6.45 0.72 15.72
N GLU A 80 -6.36 1.39 16.87
CA GLU A 80 -7.47 1.56 17.84
C GLU A 80 -7.95 3.02 17.86
N TRP A 81 -7.87 3.70 16.71
CA TRP A 81 -8.28 5.10 16.60
C TRP A 81 -9.80 5.22 16.60
N SER A 82 -10.30 6.29 17.25
CA SER A 82 -11.72 6.60 17.23
C SER A 82 -12.20 6.88 15.82
N SER A 83 -13.34 6.31 15.44
CA SER A 83 -14.02 6.75 14.23
C SER A 83 -14.64 8.13 14.43
N ALA A 84 -14.62 8.94 13.38
CA ALA A 84 -15.28 10.24 13.34
C ALA A 84 -15.91 10.44 11.96
N VAL A 85 -16.91 11.33 11.87
CA VAL A 85 -17.47 11.76 10.58
C VAL A 85 -16.79 13.08 10.21
N PRO A 86 -15.85 13.10 9.25
CA PRO A 86 -15.20 14.35 8.85
C PRO A 86 -16.23 15.36 8.33
N SER A 87 -15.95 16.65 8.51
CA SER A 87 -16.86 17.71 8.04
C SER A 87 -17.19 17.55 6.55
N GLY A 88 -18.47 17.53 6.23
CA GLY A 88 -18.97 17.35 4.86
C GLY A 88 -19.08 15.89 4.39
N MET A 89 -18.81 14.91 5.25
CA MET A 89 -19.05 13.49 4.96
C MET A 89 -20.31 12.99 5.68
N SER A 90 -20.89 11.90 5.16
CA SER A 90 -22.05 11.21 5.76
C SER A 90 -21.68 9.90 6.44
N THR A 91 -20.42 9.50 6.39
CA THR A 91 -19.95 8.18 6.80
C THR A 91 -18.79 8.33 7.77
N GLU A 92 -18.74 7.42 8.74
CA GLU A 92 -17.64 7.34 9.69
C GLU A 92 -16.34 6.89 9.01
N MET A 93 -15.25 7.54 9.39
CA MET A 93 -13.90 7.24 8.97
C MET A 93 -13.07 6.97 10.22
N ILE A 94 -12.19 5.98 10.15
CA ILE A 94 -11.16 5.73 11.16
C ILE A 94 -9.88 6.51 10.87
N GLY A 95 -9.68 6.94 9.62
CA GLY A 95 -8.46 7.61 9.23
C GLY A 95 -8.32 7.90 7.75
N MET A 96 -7.10 8.23 7.37
CA MET A 96 -6.64 8.57 6.03
C MET A 96 -5.56 7.59 5.60
N ALA A 97 -5.63 7.09 4.37
CA ALA A 97 -4.54 6.36 3.73
C ALA A 97 -3.68 7.34 2.94
N CYS A 98 -2.37 7.28 3.16
CA CYS A 98 -1.38 8.15 2.54
C CYS A 98 -0.40 7.33 1.69
N MET A 99 0.02 7.88 0.55
CA MET A 99 1.04 7.31 -0.32
C MET A 99 2.12 8.36 -0.57
N PHE A 100 3.38 7.93 -0.62
CA PHE A 100 4.55 8.76 -0.91
C PHE A 100 5.48 8.05 -1.90
N ARG A 101 6.19 8.85 -2.69
CA ARG A 101 7.24 8.38 -3.61
C ARG A 101 8.37 9.39 -3.67
N TYR A 102 9.55 8.97 -4.10
CA TYR A 102 10.65 9.90 -4.31
C TYR A 102 10.48 10.65 -5.62
N ILE A 103 10.38 11.97 -5.55
CA ILE A 103 10.36 12.86 -6.71
C ILE A 103 11.58 13.77 -6.58
N ASN A 104 12.52 13.65 -7.52
CA ASN A 104 13.78 14.41 -7.53
C ASN A 104 14.55 14.34 -6.20
N GLY A 105 14.58 13.16 -5.56
CA GLY A 105 15.28 12.93 -4.30
C GLY A 105 14.53 13.40 -3.04
N THR A 106 13.31 13.91 -3.17
CA THR A 106 12.45 14.27 -2.03
C THR A 106 11.26 13.32 -1.94
N LEU A 107 11.05 12.73 -0.75
CA LEU A 107 9.86 11.92 -0.50
C LEU A 107 8.63 12.85 -0.50
N THR A 108 7.75 12.67 -1.49
CA THR A 108 6.62 13.55 -1.76
C THR A 108 5.34 12.73 -1.80
N GLY A 109 4.27 13.22 -1.18
CA GLY A 109 3.01 12.51 -1.14
C GLY A 109 2.09 12.96 -0.01
N GLY A 110 1.03 12.21 0.25
CA GLY A 110 0.03 12.56 1.25
C GLY A 110 -1.25 11.74 1.09
N LYS A 111 -2.35 12.23 1.64
CA LYS A 111 -3.64 11.52 1.63
C LYS A 111 -4.09 11.24 0.20
N PHE A 112 -4.42 9.98 -0.10
CA PHE A 112 -5.09 9.60 -1.35
C PHE A 112 -6.52 9.09 -1.13
N GLU A 113 -6.87 8.59 0.06
CA GLU A 113 -8.21 8.06 0.33
C GLU A 113 -8.55 8.09 1.82
N TRP A 114 -9.84 8.18 2.16
CA TRP A 114 -10.37 8.00 3.51
C TRP A 114 -10.59 6.52 3.82
N VAL A 115 -10.41 6.10 5.07
CA VAL A 115 -10.54 4.71 5.51
C VAL A 115 -11.74 4.58 6.45
N GLN A 116 -12.71 3.74 6.07
CA GLN A 116 -13.83 3.36 6.92
C GLN A 116 -13.45 2.24 7.89
N PRO A 117 -14.16 2.07 9.03
CA PRO A 117 -13.94 0.95 9.93
C PRO A 117 -13.95 -0.40 9.20
N GLY A 118 -12.90 -1.22 9.39
CA GLY A 118 -12.76 -2.54 8.81
C GLY A 118 -12.45 -2.58 7.30
N GLN A 119 -12.30 -1.42 6.65
CA GLN A 119 -11.98 -1.38 5.22
C GLN A 119 -10.48 -1.49 5.00
N THR A 120 -10.05 -2.57 4.34
CA THR A 120 -8.63 -2.84 4.02
C THR A 120 -8.30 -2.65 2.55
N LEU A 121 -9.30 -2.68 1.65
CA LEU A 121 -9.11 -2.57 0.21
C LEU A 121 -9.46 -1.16 -0.30
N LYS A 122 -8.58 -0.59 -1.14
CA LYS A 122 -8.70 0.74 -1.75
C LYS A 122 -8.46 0.68 -3.26
N LEU A 123 -9.11 1.57 -4.01
CA LEU A 123 -8.85 1.74 -5.44
C LEU A 123 -7.66 2.68 -5.67
N THR A 124 -6.94 2.48 -6.77
CA THR A 124 -5.85 3.38 -7.21
C THR A 124 -6.37 4.65 -7.91
N ASP A 125 -7.66 4.71 -8.24
CA ASP A 125 -8.29 5.79 -9.04
C ASP A 125 -7.93 7.20 -8.58
N ASN A 126 -7.91 7.49 -7.27
CA ASN A 126 -7.56 8.82 -6.77
C ASN A 126 -6.08 9.18 -7.03
N ILE A 127 -5.18 8.20 -6.99
CA ILE A 127 -3.75 8.40 -7.32
C ILE A 127 -3.63 8.61 -8.83
N GLU A 128 -4.31 7.77 -9.62
CA GLU A 128 -4.33 7.84 -11.09
C GLU A 128 -4.94 9.15 -11.62
N SER A 129 -5.95 9.68 -10.94
CA SER A 129 -6.58 10.97 -11.26
C SER A 129 -5.80 12.18 -10.75
N GLY A 130 -4.70 11.97 -10.02
CA GLY A 130 -3.88 13.04 -9.45
C GLY A 130 -4.53 13.81 -8.29
N TYR A 131 -5.37 13.14 -7.49
CA TYR A 131 -5.96 13.75 -6.28
C TYR A 131 -4.88 14.38 -5.40
N ASN A 132 -5.12 15.56 -4.84
CA ASN A 132 -4.13 16.36 -4.10
C ASN A 132 -2.80 16.64 -4.85
N GLY A 133 -2.75 16.48 -6.17
CA GLY A 133 -1.53 16.67 -6.96
C GLY A 133 -0.63 15.43 -7.00
N HIS A 134 -1.16 14.26 -6.67
CA HIS A 134 -0.44 12.99 -6.86
C HIS A 134 -0.02 12.80 -8.33
N THR A 135 1.10 12.11 -8.52
CA THR A 135 1.53 11.64 -9.84
C THR A 135 1.65 10.13 -9.79
N VAL A 136 1.19 9.46 -10.85
CA VAL A 136 1.15 8.01 -10.93
C VAL A 136 2.58 7.45 -10.84
N PRO A 137 2.89 6.58 -9.86
CA PRO A 137 4.18 5.91 -9.79
C PRO A 137 4.44 5.05 -11.04
N GLU A 138 5.70 4.93 -11.42
CA GLU A 138 6.10 4.04 -12.51
C GLU A 138 5.99 2.58 -12.05
N SER A 139 5.70 1.66 -12.96
CA SER A 139 5.67 0.23 -12.62
C SER A 139 7.04 -0.22 -12.12
N GLY A 140 7.07 -0.90 -10.97
CA GLY A 140 8.31 -1.32 -10.34
C GLY A 140 8.91 -0.29 -9.37
N GLU A 141 8.34 0.90 -9.27
CA GLU A 141 8.80 1.93 -8.35
C GLU A 141 8.50 1.58 -6.89
N THR A 142 9.45 1.89 -6.00
CA THR A 142 9.22 1.80 -4.56
C THR A 142 8.37 2.98 -4.09
N VAL A 143 7.21 2.65 -3.53
CA VAL A 143 6.30 3.59 -2.89
C VAL A 143 6.19 3.29 -1.40
N TYR A 144 5.82 4.30 -0.62
CA TYR A 144 5.66 4.20 0.82
C TYR A 144 4.24 4.56 1.20
N PHE A 145 3.71 3.87 2.20
CA PHE A 145 2.36 4.06 2.69
C PHE A 145 2.38 4.25 4.21
N CYS A 146 1.47 5.08 4.70
CA CYS A 146 1.07 5.04 6.11
C CYS A 146 -0.42 5.31 6.22
N MET A 147 -0.97 5.05 7.39
CA MET A 147 -2.27 5.55 7.78
C MET A 147 -2.12 6.68 8.79
N ALA A 148 -3.11 7.57 8.84
CA ALA A 148 -3.25 8.59 9.86
C ALA A 148 -4.67 8.65 10.39
N ASP A 149 -4.87 9.06 11.64
CA ASP A 149 -6.21 9.27 12.18
C ASP A 149 -6.93 10.43 11.45
N VAL A 150 -8.23 10.57 11.68
CA VAL A 150 -9.05 11.60 11.00
C VAL A 150 -8.52 13.01 11.22
N ASP A 151 -7.96 13.28 12.41
CA ASP A 151 -7.44 14.59 12.80
C ASP A 151 -5.97 14.82 12.38
N GLY A 152 -5.29 13.79 11.87
CA GLY A 152 -3.87 13.85 11.49
C GLY A 152 -2.90 14.01 12.66
N THR A 153 -3.32 13.64 13.88
CA THR A 153 -2.51 13.69 15.10
C THR A 153 -1.74 12.41 15.36
N LYS A 154 -2.22 11.29 14.78
CA LYS A 154 -1.65 9.95 14.93
C LYS A 154 -1.38 9.34 13.56
N ARG A 155 -0.38 8.46 13.48
CA ARG A 155 -0.06 7.71 12.27
C ARG A 155 0.51 6.33 12.55
N THR A 156 0.53 5.48 11.54
CA THR A 156 1.37 4.28 11.55
C THR A 156 2.80 4.61 11.10
N PRO A 157 3.78 3.71 11.32
CA PRO A 157 5.04 3.73 10.59
C PRO A 157 4.82 3.71 9.07
N LEU A 158 5.83 4.12 8.31
CA LEU A 158 5.84 3.95 6.85
C LEU A 158 6.13 2.49 6.48
N VAL A 159 5.36 1.96 5.54
CA VAL A 159 5.56 0.64 4.95
C VAL A 159 5.79 0.82 3.46
N SER A 160 6.86 0.22 2.92
CA SER A 160 7.13 0.26 1.49
C SER A 160 6.58 -0.95 0.75
N THR A 161 6.26 -0.76 -0.53
CA THR A 161 5.96 -1.83 -1.49
C THR A 161 6.38 -1.37 -2.88
N THR A 162 6.41 -2.31 -3.82
CA THR A 162 6.50 -2.01 -5.25
C THR A 162 5.12 -1.62 -5.78
N TRP A 163 5.07 -0.59 -6.63
CA TRP A 163 3.89 -0.17 -7.39
C TRP A 163 3.67 -1.02 -8.64
#